data_AF-A0A4V1RXU6-F1
#
_entry.id   AF-A0A4V1RXU6-F1
#
_cell.length_a   1.000
_cell.length_b   1.000
_cell.length_c   1.000
_cell.angle_alpha   90.00
_cell.angle_beta   90.00
_cell.angle_gamma   90.00
#
_symmetry.space_group_name_H-M   'P 1'
#
loop_
_entity.id
_entity.type
_entity.pdbx_description
1 polymer ?
#
loop_
_entity_poly.entity_id
_entity_poly.type
_entity_poly.pdbx_seq_one_letter_code
_entity_poly.pdbx_strand_id
1 'polypeptide(L)'
;MLRDAGGMTTLTPPRSRLRRGGILYGQMYNLTKEIIDAARTFPFQNPDLRHLALDPQLRHGMQNICGKSTSSNSITDRAYLASKRRCHYGLTDSNQRSFGVREEYRISWVLFQSVLIALRSSDRNGLV
;
A
#
# COMPACT_ATOMS: atom_id res chain seq x y z
N MET A 1 -1.80 -10.67 -4.90
CA MET A 1 -1.08 -10.92 -3.63
C MET A 1 -0.07 -11.97 -3.93
N LEU A 2 1.21 -11.78 -3.67
CA LEU A 2 2.16 -12.70 -4.25
C LEU A 2 1.89 -14.16 -3.76
N ARG A 3 2.33 -14.42 -2.53
CA ARG A 3 2.18 -15.72 -1.87
C ARG A 3 1.29 -15.67 -0.63
N ASP A 4 1.42 -14.61 0.17
CA ASP A 4 0.74 -14.51 1.46
C ASP A 4 -0.71 -14.08 1.29
N ALA A 5 -1.58 -14.66 2.12
CA ALA A 5 -2.97 -14.25 2.20
C ALA A 5 -3.08 -12.94 2.99
N GLY A 6 -3.38 -11.85 2.29
CA GLY A 6 -3.76 -10.58 2.89
C GLY A 6 -4.94 -9.94 2.15
N GLY A 7 -5.12 -8.63 2.29
CA GLY A 7 -6.30 -7.94 1.77
C GLY A 7 -7.63 -8.50 2.30
N MET A 8 -7.60 -9.13 3.48
CA MET A 8 -8.72 -9.88 4.03
C MET A 8 -9.07 -9.38 5.44
N THR A 9 -10.36 -9.36 5.74
CA THR A 9 -10.86 -9.18 7.10
C THR A 9 -11.36 -10.51 7.62
N THR A 10 -10.80 -10.98 8.73
CA THR A 10 -11.19 -12.22 9.39
C THR A 10 -12.01 -11.92 10.63
N LEU A 11 -13.26 -12.39 10.65
CA LEU A 11 -14.10 -12.28 11.83
C LEU A 11 -13.73 -13.37 12.82
N THR A 12 -13.61 -12.98 14.08
CA THR A 12 -13.35 -13.93 15.14
C THR A 12 -14.66 -14.66 15.54
N PRO A 13 -14.74 -16.01 15.45
CA PRO A 13 -15.98 -16.72 15.74
C PRO A 13 -16.47 -16.47 17.17
N PRO A 14 -17.79 -16.32 17.41
CA PRO A 14 -18.33 -15.96 18.73
C PRO A 14 -17.87 -16.86 19.89
N ARG A 15 -17.69 -18.16 19.64
CA ARG A 15 -17.30 -19.16 20.63
C ARG A 15 -15.79 -19.42 20.71
N SER A 16 -14.98 -18.71 19.91
CA SER A 16 -13.53 -18.91 19.89
C SER A 16 -12.85 -18.31 21.12
N ARG A 17 -11.64 -18.81 21.44
CA ARG A 17 -10.80 -18.25 22.51
C ARG A 17 -10.44 -16.79 22.23
N LEU A 18 -10.17 -16.44 20.98
CA LEU A 18 -9.85 -15.09 20.55
C LEU A 18 -11.02 -14.13 20.84
N ARG A 19 -12.26 -14.53 20.52
CA ARG A 19 -13.45 -13.70 20.83
C ARG A 19 -13.63 -13.52 22.33
N ARG A 20 -13.53 -14.60 23.10
CA ARG A 20 -13.60 -14.54 24.57
C ARG A 20 -12.51 -13.67 25.17
N GLY A 21 -11.31 -13.69 24.57
CA GLY A 21 -10.18 -12.85 24.95
C GLY A 21 -10.32 -11.38 24.54
N GLY A 22 -11.35 -11.02 23.78
CA GLY A 22 -11.61 -9.63 23.38
C GLY A 22 -11.11 -9.25 21.99
N ILE A 23 -10.60 -10.19 21.19
CA ILE A 23 -10.29 -9.92 19.77
C ILE A 23 -11.57 -10.08 18.94
N LEU A 24 -11.97 -9.00 18.26
CA LEU A 24 -13.23 -8.93 17.54
C LEU A 24 -13.09 -9.32 16.06
N TYR A 25 -12.08 -8.77 15.39
CA TYR A 25 -11.73 -9.15 14.03
C TYR A 25 -10.28 -8.76 13.76
N GLY A 26 -9.67 -9.44 12.80
CA GLY A 26 -8.35 -9.12 12.26
C GLY A 26 -8.47 -8.57 10.84
N GLN A 27 -7.63 -7.59 10.51
CA GLN A 27 -7.42 -7.08 9.16
C GLN A 27 -5.99 -7.39 8.75
N MET A 28 -5.86 -8.10 7.64
CA MET A 28 -4.60 -8.53 7.07
C MET A 28 -4.31 -7.62 5.88
N TYR A 29 -3.37 -6.69 6.02
CA TYR A 29 -3.00 -5.76 4.96
C TYR A 29 -1.77 -6.24 4.20
N ASN A 30 -1.88 -6.25 2.87
CA ASN A 30 -0.77 -6.56 1.99
C ASN A 30 0.23 -5.41 1.93
N LEU A 31 1.52 -5.76 1.87
CA LEU A 31 2.62 -4.80 1.66
C LEU A 31 2.97 -4.62 0.18
N THR A 32 2.06 -4.98 -0.75
CA THR A 32 2.33 -4.97 -2.20
C THR A 32 2.77 -3.61 -2.74
N LYS A 33 2.35 -2.50 -2.10
CA LYS A 33 2.79 -1.15 -2.47
C LYS A 33 4.30 -0.94 -2.31
N GLU A 34 4.95 -1.68 -1.40
CA GLU A 34 6.39 -1.56 -1.12
C GLU A 34 7.23 -2.25 -2.21
N ILE A 35 6.67 -3.24 -2.90
CA ILE A 35 7.33 -3.96 -3.99
C ILE A 35 7.63 -3.04 -5.18
N ILE A 36 6.75 -2.08 -5.42
CA ILE A 36 6.85 -1.13 -6.54
C ILE A 36 7.36 0.25 -6.10
N ASP A 37 7.57 0.43 -4.80
CA ASP A 37 8.16 1.65 -4.23
C ASP A 37 9.67 1.68 -4.49
N ALA A 38 10.17 2.85 -4.87
CA ALA A 38 11.60 3.13 -4.97
C ALA A 38 11.87 4.42 -4.19
N ALA A 39 12.28 4.29 -2.92
CA ALA A 39 12.59 5.42 -2.03
C ALA A 39 11.45 6.46 -1.96
N ARG A 40 10.22 6.02 -1.72
CA ARG A 40 8.97 6.82 -1.69
C ARG A 40 8.54 7.39 -3.05
N THR A 41 9.17 6.95 -4.14
CA THR A 41 8.78 7.31 -5.50
C THR A 41 7.92 6.20 -6.09
N PHE A 42 6.60 6.41 -6.04
CA PHE A 42 5.63 5.46 -6.55
C PHE A 42 5.50 5.56 -8.08
N PRO A 43 5.17 4.45 -8.77
CA PRO A 43 4.83 4.48 -10.19
C PRO A 43 3.70 5.46 -10.46
N PHE A 44 3.71 6.08 -11.65
CA PHE A 44 2.66 6.99 -12.10
C PHE A 44 2.49 8.30 -11.31
N GLN A 45 3.48 8.71 -10.51
CA GLN A 45 3.45 9.99 -9.80
C GLN A 45 3.75 11.22 -10.67
N ASN A 46 4.24 11.03 -11.90
CA ASN A 46 4.46 12.17 -12.79
C ASN A 46 3.11 12.81 -13.17
N PRO A 47 2.83 14.07 -12.78
CA PRO A 47 1.56 14.72 -13.05
C PRO A 47 1.26 14.85 -14.55
N ASP A 48 2.28 14.91 -15.41
CA ASP A 48 2.12 15.03 -16.85
C ASP A 48 1.52 13.76 -17.48
N LEU A 49 1.54 12.63 -16.76
CA LEU A 49 0.91 11.39 -17.23
C LEU A 49 -0.59 11.53 -17.44
N ARG A 50 -1.24 12.46 -16.74
CA ARG A 50 -2.67 12.76 -16.96
C ARG A 50 -2.96 13.21 -18.39
N HIS A 51 -1.97 13.82 -19.06
CA HIS A 51 -2.13 14.26 -20.44
C HIS A 51 -2.27 13.08 -21.39
N LEU A 52 -1.77 11.88 -21.04
CA LEU A 52 -1.94 10.67 -21.87
C LEU A 52 -3.40 10.24 -22.00
N ALA A 53 -4.28 10.64 -21.07
CA ALA A 53 -5.71 10.38 -21.14
C ALA A 53 -6.46 11.34 -22.07
N LEU A 54 -5.83 12.43 -22.50
CA LEU A 54 -6.45 13.41 -23.40
C LEU A 54 -6.42 12.90 -24.85
N ASP A 55 -7.47 13.26 -25.59
CA ASP A 55 -7.50 13.03 -27.03
C ASP A 55 -6.25 13.66 -27.71
N PRO A 56 -5.61 12.97 -28.68
CA PRO A 56 -4.45 13.52 -29.38
C PRO A 56 -4.65 14.94 -29.92
N GLN A 57 -5.82 15.26 -30.48
CA GLN A 57 -6.12 16.59 -31.02
C GLN A 57 -6.14 17.65 -29.92
N LEU A 58 -6.70 17.32 -28.77
CA LEU A 58 -6.72 18.19 -27.59
C LEU A 58 -5.30 18.41 -27.03
N ARG A 59 -4.47 17.36 -27.00
CA ARG A 59 -3.06 17.46 -26.60
C ARG A 59 -2.28 18.39 -27.52
N HIS A 60 -2.44 18.24 -28.84
CA HIS A 60 -1.79 19.10 -29.82
C HIS A 60 -2.28 20.55 -29.73
N GLY A 61 -3.58 20.75 -29.54
CA GLY A 61 -4.17 22.07 -29.30
C GLY A 61 -3.59 22.75 -28.06
N MET A 62 -3.52 22.05 -26.93
CA MET A 62 -2.91 22.58 -25.69
C MET A 62 -1.43 22.95 -25.86
N GLN A 63 -0.66 22.15 -26.61
CA GLN A 63 0.75 22.44 -26.89
C GLN A 63 0.95 23.69 -27.73
N ASN A 64 0.05 23.92 -28.70
CA ASN A 64 0.08 25.08 -29.57
C ASN A 64 -0.36 26.36 -28.84
N ILE A 65 -1.31 26.26 -27.90
CA ILE A 65 -1.83 27.41 -27.15
C ILE A 65 -0.89 27.81 -25.99
N CYS A 66 -0.41 26.84 -25.21
CA CYS A 66 0.41 27.15 -24.03
C CYS A 66 1.89 27.43 -24.36
N GLY A 67 2.35 27.15 -25.57
CA GLY A 67 3.75 27.30 -25.98
C GLY A 67 4.67 26.30 -25.27
N LYS A 68 5.17 25.30 -26.01
CA LYS A 68 6.09 24.23 -25.54
C LYS A 68 5.74 23.66 -24.14
N SER A 69 5.03 22.53 -24.16
CA SER A 69 4.95 21.60 -23.02
C SER A 69 6.34 21.36 -22.42
N THR A 70 6.47 21.55 -21.09
CA THR A 70 7.68 21.34 -20.31
C THR A 70 8.24 19.91 -20.41
N SER A 71 7.44 18.95 -20.88
CA SER A 71 7.90 17.62 -21.28
C SER A 71 7.47 17.31 -22.72
N SER A 72 8.42 16.92 -23.58
CA SER A 72 8.10 16.33 -24.89
C SER A 72 7.16 15.13 -24.71
N ASN A 73 6.19 14.93 -25.61
CA ASN A 73 5.29 13.75 -25.61
C ASN A 73 6.09 12.44 -25.43
N SER A 74 7.27 12.35 -26.06
CA SER A 74 8.18 11.21 -25.94
C SER A 74 8.70 10.96 -24.53
N ILE A 75 8.86 12.00 -23.71
CA ILE A 75 9.31 11.91 -22.32
C ILE A 75 8.17 11.39 -21.44
N THR A 76 6.95 11.90 -21.63
CA THR A 76 5.76 11.45 -20.90
C THR A 76 5.45 9.98 -21.21
N ASP A 77 5.51 9.58 -22.48
CA ASP A 77 5.35 8.19 -22.91
C ASP A 77 6.42 7.28 -22.30
N ARG A 78 7.68 7.72 -22.31
CA ARG A 78 8.79 6.97 -21.71
C ARG A 78 8.60 6.82 -20.20
N ALA A 79 8.15 7.86 -19.49
CA ALA A 79 7.88 7.82 -18.06
C ALA A 79 6.72 6.85 -17.73
N TYR A 80 5.69 6.83 -18.57
CA TYR A 80 4.57 5.89 -18.44
C TYR A 80 5.02 4.44 -18.64
N LEU A 81 5.76 4.17 -19.73
CA LEU A 81 6.30 2.83 -20.01
C LEU A 81 7.27 2.36 -18.93
N ALA A 82 8.13 3.25 -18.42
CA ALA A 82 9.03 2.95 -17.32
C ALA A 82 8.26 2.60 -16.04
N SER A 83 7.19 3.33 -15.71
CA SER A 83 6.31 3.03 -14.58
C SER A 83 5.65 1.65 -14.75
N LYS A 84 5.13 1.34 -15.95
CA LYS A 84 4.57 0.01 -16.25
C LYS A 84 5.59 -1.11 -16.10
N ARG A 85 6.81 -0.94 -16.63
CA ARG A 85 7.89 -1.93 -16.51
C ARG A 85 8.29 -2.14 -15.05
N ARG A 86 8.39 -1.08 -14.24
CA ARG A 86 8.67 -1.19 -12.81
C ARG A 86 7.61 -2.04 -12.11
N CYS A 87 6.33 -1.77 -12.35
CA CYS A 87 5.25 -2.59 -11.79
C CYS A 87 5.36 -4.05 -12.26
N HIS A 88 5.60 -4.27 -13.54
CA HIS A 88 5.70 -5.61 -14.11
C HIS A 88 6.85 -6.41 -13.48
N TYR A 89 8.07 -5.89 -13.51
CA TYR A 89 9.23 -6.59 -12.92
C TYR A 89 9.09 -6.74 -11.42
N GLY A 90 8.64 -5.70 -10.71
CA GLY A 90 8.40 -5.77 -9.27
C GLY A 90 7.45 -6.91 -8.91
N LEU A 91 6.33 -7.05 -9.63
CA LEU A 91 5.36 -8.13 -9.38
C LEU A 91 5.88 -9.50 -9.81
N THR A 92 6.49 -9.61 -10.99
CA THR A 92 7.00 -10.89 -11.54
C THR A 92 8.13 -11.45 -10.68
N ASP A 93 9.12 -10.65 -10.32
CA ASP A 93 10.28 -11.07 -9.52
C ASP A 93 9.91 -11.41 -8.07
N SER A 94 8.78 -10.85 -7.62
CA SER A 94 8.23 -11.02 -6.28
C SER A 94 7.15 -12.09 -6.21
N ASN A 95 6.82 -12.76 -7.32
CA ASN A 95 5.63 -13.61 -7.42
C ASN A 95 5.62 -14.75 -6.37
N GLN A 96 6.80 -15.29 -6.03
CA GLN A 96 6.97 -16.37 -5.06
C GLN A 96 7.57 -15.92 -3.72
N ARG A 97 7.74 -14.61 -3.53
CA ARG A 97 8.33 -14.04 -2.31
C ARG A 97 7.22 -13.77 -1.30
N SER A 98 7.53 -14.04 -0.03
CA SER A 98 6.75 -13.58 1.11
C SER A 98 7.37 -12.28 1.61
N PHE A 99 6.54 -11.25 1.77
CA PHE A 99 6.94 -9.97 2.37
C PHE A 99 6.32 -9.79 3.75
N GLY A 100 5.58 -10.81 4.21
CA GLY A 100 4.74 -10.69 5.39
C GLY A 100 3.46 -9.90 5.13
N VAL A 101 2.63 -9.89 6.15
CA VAL A 101 1.33 -9.23 6.17
C VAL A 101 1.30 -8.36 7.42
N ARG A 102 0.85 -7.12 7.27
CA ARG A 102 0.57 -6.28 8.44
C ARG A 102 -0.78 -6.69 9.01
N GLU A 103 -0.77 -7.19 10.23
CA GLU A 103 -1.98 -7.59 10.93
C GLU A 103 -2.44 -6.49 11.89
N GLU A 104 -3.68 -6.06 11.75
CA GLU A 104 -4.33 -5.14 12.67
C GLU A 104 -5.53 -5.83 13.31
N TYR A 105 -5.66 -5.72 14.63
CA TYR A 105 -6.73 -6.37 15.38
C TYR A 105 -7.64 -5.34 16.01
N ARG A 106 -8.95 -5.46 15.78
CA ARG A 106 -9.94 -4.73 16.55
C ARG A 106 -10.17 -5.47 17.85
N ILE A 107 -9.94 -4.77 18.96
CA ILE A 107 -10.05 -5.33 20.30
C ILE A 107 -11.20 -4.69 21.07
N SER A 108 -11.72 -5.41 22.07
CA SER A 108 -12.68 -4.90 23.02
C SER A 108 -12.04 -3.85 23.93
N TRP A 109 -12.87 -2.97 24.48
CA TRP A 109 -12.42 -1.96 25.45
C TRP A 109 -11.74 -2.59 26.67
N VAL A 110 -12.30 -3.69 27.17
CA VAL A 110 -11.75 -4.42 28.32
C VAL A 110 -10.35 -4.95 28.01
N LEU A 111 -10.14 -5.57 26.83
CA LEU A 111 -8.81 -6.04 26.44
C LEU A 111 -7.83 -4.87 26.30
N PHE A 112 -8.27 -3.75 25.71
CA PHE A 112 -7.44 -2.56 25.58
C PHE A 112 -6.98 -2.02 26.95
N GLN A 113 -7.87 -1.90 27.93
CA GLN A 113 -7.53 -1.47 29.28
C GLN A 113 -6.52 -2.43 29.94
N SER A 114 -6.72 -3.74 29.80
CA SER A 114 -5.80 -4.75 30.35
C SER A 114 -4.40 -4.65 29.74
N VAL A 115 -4.29 -4.43 28.43
CA VAL A 115 -3.00 -4.23 27.75
C VAL A 115 -2.31 -2.95 28.26
N LEU A 116 -3.06 -1.85 28.41
CA LEU A 116 -2.49 -0.60 28.96
C LEU A 116 -1.96 -0.78 30.39
N ILE A 117 -2.67 -1.53 31.24
CA ILE A 117 -2.22 -1.81 32.61
C ILE A 117 -0.92 -2.62 32.57
N ALA A 118 -0.86 -3.66 31.74
CA ALA A 118 0.32 -4.50 31.60
C ALA A 118 1.55 -3.69 31.14
N LEU A 119 1.41 -2.88 30.09
CA LEU A 119 2.50 -2.04 29.57
C LEU A 119 3.04 -1.07 30.63
N ARG A 120 2.14 -0.41 31.39
CA ARG A 120 2.52 0.50 32.48
C ARG A 120 3.17 -0.19 33.68
N SER A 121 2.95 -1.50 33.84
CA SER A 121 3.61 -2.30 34.87
C SER A 121 5.00 -2.76 34.42
N SER A 122 5.17 -3.04 33.13
CA SER A 122 6.45 -3.39 32.52
C SER A 122 7.46 -2.24 32.58
N ASP A 123 7.02 -1.00 32.32
CA ASP A 123 7.89 0.19 32.42
C ASP A 123 8.39 0.45 33.84
N ARG A 124 7.64 0.02 34.87
CA ARG A 124 8.02 0.19 36.28
C ARG A 124 9.02 -0.87 36.78
N ASN A 125 9.17 -1.98 36.06
CA ASN A 125 10.03 -3.10 36.45
C ASN A 125 11.40 -3.11 35.74
N GLY A 126 11.75 -2.05 34.98
CA GLY A 126 13.14 -1.75 34.60
C GLY A 126 13.91 -2.88 33.90
N LEU A 127 13.30 -3.57 32.93
CA LEU A 127 14.00 -4.47 32.01
C LEU A 127 13.87 -3.95 30.57
N VAL A 128 14.49 -2.79 30.32
CA VAL A 128 15.08 -2.38 29.03
C VAL A 128 16.40 -1.68 29.35
#